data_AF-A0A084ATG0-F1
#
_entry.id   AF-A0A084ATG0-F1
#
_cell.length_a   1.000
_cell.length_b   1.000
_cell.length_c   1.000
_cell.angle_alpha   90.00
_cell.angle_beta   90.00
_cell.angle_gamma   90.00
#
_symmetry.space_group_name_H-M   'P 1'
#
loop_
_entity.id
_entity.type
_entity.pdbx_description
1 polymer ?
#
loop_
_entity_poly.entity_id
_entity_poly.type
_entity_poly.pdbx_seq_one_letter_code
_entity_poly.pdbx_strand_id
1 'polypeptide(L)'
;MKSTLIVSALVSLAALASSTPLLRQQQQQQQQHRRQAPSDRRIWQPDMYYIYPQDATLAKASVTGLHIEAFTNLSQIEQVAVFRGIPAGATNCVSGWSQANKTDRVFIVKGDSGLTRMRPLSGFPAPGEPVSYASIQPFDTAGETEQFGADFTLWDDEQYQQWDHTNGPVDCAEEIYIKVAIRDPLVKASVYMEQDTANGLWIDYQLE
;
A
#
# COMPACT_ATOMS: atom_id res chain seq x y z
N MET A 1 80.67 60.28 -7.15
CA MET A 1 79.47 60.65 -7.94
C MET A 1 78.48 59.50 -7.82
N LYS A 2 77.18 59.64 -7.56
CA LYS A 2 76.31 60.66 -6.97
C LYS A 2 75.03 59.87 -6.62
N SER A 3 74.47 60.08 -5.44
CA SER A 3 73.14 59.61 -5.03
C SER A 3 72.05 59.98 -6.04
N THR A 4 70.95 59.22 -6.12
CA THR A 4 69.56 59.75 -6.16
C THR A 4 68.56 58.64 -5.82
N LEU A 5 67.77 58.90 -4.77
CA LEU A 5 66.51 58.25 -4.40
C LEU A 5 65.37 58.77 -5.29
N ILE A 6 64.40 57.93 -5.68
CA ILE A 6 63.01 58.36 -5.87
C ILE A 6 62.07 57.30 -5.27
N VAL A 7 61.22 57.79 -4.37
CA VAL A 7 60.09 57.13 -3.68
C VAL A 7 58.85 57.28 -4.56
N SER A 8 57.98 56.26 -4.61
CA SER A 8 56.53 56.46 -4.80
C SER A 8 55.74 55.29 -4.20
N ALA A 9 54.77 55.66 -3.38
CA ALA A 9 53.92 54.82 -2.53
C ALA A 9 52.63 54.37 -3.24
N LEU A 10 51.88 53.46 -2.58
CA LEU A 10 50.42 53.22 -2.54
C LEU A 10 50.14 51.71 -2.62
N VAL A 11 49.17 51.05 -1.98
CA VAL A 11 48.23 51.27 -0.86
C VAL A 11 47.67 49.87 -0.52
N SER A 12 47.53 49.60 0.77
CA SER A 12 46.62 48.68 1.50
C SER A 12 45.76 47.63 0.77
N LEU A 13 45.74 46.40 1.31
CA LEU A 13 44.49 45.71 1.68
C LEU A 13 44.79 44.55 2.66
N ALA A 14 44.70 44.85 3.96
CA ALA A 14 44.53 43.82 4.97
C ALA A 14 43.05 43.40 4.97
N ALA A 15 42.75 42.22 4.44
CA ALA A 15 41.43 41.62 4.59
C ALA A 15 41.33 41.00 5.99
N LEU A 16 40.65 41.71 6.90
CA LEU A 16 40.18 41.14 8.16
C LEU A 16 39.10 40.10 7.83
N ALA A 17 39.43 38.83 7.94
CA ALA A 17 38.46 37.74 7.95
C ALA A 17 37.70 37.77 9.29
N SER A 18 36.64 38.57 9.37
CA SER A 18 35.66 38.48 10.44
C SER A 18 34.79 37.24 10.21
N SER A 19 35.18 36.13 10.84
CA SER A 19 34.37 34.92 10.96
C SER A 19 33.06 35.24 11.67
N THR A 20 31.96 35.25 10.92
CA THR A 20 30.60 35.44 11.41
C THR A 20 30.13 34.19 12.16
N PRO A 21 29.83 34.26 13.48
CA PRO A 21 29.34 33.11 14.25
C PRO A 21 27.91 32.68 13.87
N LEU A 22 27.16 33.54 13.15
CA LEU A 22 25.77 33.31 12.74
C LEU A 22 25.61 32.17 11.71
N LEU A 23 26.56 32.02 10.77
CA LEU A 23 26.50 30.95 9.77
C LEU A 23 26.69 29.56 10.38
N ARG A 24 27.50 29.46 11.44
CA ARG A 24 27.77 28.20 12.14
C ARG A 24 26.58 27.76 13.00
N GLN A 25 25.83 28.72 13.56
CA GLN A 25 24.61 28.45 14.33
C GLN A 25 23.43 28.05 13.43
N GLN A 26 23.30 28.65 12.23
CA GLN A 26 22.31 28.23 11.23
C GLN A 26 22.59 26.84 10.66
N GLN A 27 23.85 26.48 10.40
CA GLN A 27 24.20 25.13 9.97
C GLN A 27 23.95 24.07 11.05
N GLN A 28 24.19 24.39 12.33
CA GLN A 28 23.90 23.47 13.44
C GLN A 28 22.39 23.30 13.69
N GLN A 29 21.59 24.37 13.54
CA GLN A 29 20.12 24.26 13.63
C GLN A 29 19.51 23.47 12.45
N GLN A 30 20.04 23.60 11.23
CA GLN A 30 19.59 22.78 10.10
C GLN A 30 19.99 21.30 10.21
N GLN A 31 21.08 20.96 10.88
CA GLN A 31 21.46 19.57 11.14
C GLN A 31 20.64 18.92 12.27
N GLN A 32 20.22 19.68 13.29
CA GLN A 32 19.40 19.15 14.40
C GLN A 32 17.92 18.92 14.04
N HIS A 33 17.43 19.38 12.89
CA HIS A 33 16.05 19.14 12.41
C HIS A 33 15.94 18.10 11.30
N ARG A 34 17.02 17.42 10.93
CA ARG A 34 16.96 16.23 10.08
C ARG A 34 16.64 14.99 10.92
N ARG A 35 15.52 14.99 11.65
CA ARG A 35 14.80 13.73 11.80
C ARG A 35 14.39 13.37 10.38
N GLN A 36 14.89 12.26 9.84
CA GLN A 36 14.47 11.81 8.51
C GLN A 36 12.94 11.73 8.56
N ALA A 37 12.27 12.44 7.65
CA ALA A 37 10.83 12.27 7.50
C ALA A 37 10.59 10.78 7.18
N PRO A 38 9.55 10.14 7.76
CA PRO A 38 9.26 8.76 7.48
C PRO A 38 9.20 8.54 5.97
N SER A 39 9.85 7.51 5.47
CA SER A 39 9.84 7.23 4.03
C SER A 39 8.65 6.33 3.71
N ASP A 40 7.72 6.82 2.89
CA ASP A 40 6.61 6.01 2.39
C ASP A 40 7.16 4.85 1.54
N ARG A 41 6.57 3.67 1.75
CA ARG A 41 6.90 2.41 1.08
C ARG A 41 5.61 1.68 0.77
N ARG A 42 5.62 0.89 -0.30
CA ARG A 42 4.48 0.10 -0.75
C ARG A 42 4.89 -1.33 -1.04
N ILE A 43 4.05 -2.28 -0.64
CA ILE A 43 4.11 -3.66 -1.08
C ILE A 43 2.89 -4.01 -1.93
N TRP A 44 3.14 -4.82 -2.95
CA TRP A 44 2.18 -5.22 -3.99
C TRP A 44 2.10 -6.75 -4.09
N GLN A 45 1.18 -7.22 -4.92
CA GLN A 45 1.08 -8.63 -5.32
C GLN A 45 0.96 -9.58 -4.11
N PRO A 46 -0.08 -9.43 -3.28
CA PRO A 46 -0.34 -10.39 -2.22
C PRO A 46 -0.57 -11.79 -2.82
N ASP A 47 -0.25 -12.83 -2.05
CA ASP A 47 -0.75 -14.17 -2.38
C ASP A 47 -2.27 -14.17 -2.21
N MET A 48 -2.99 -14.64 -3.23
CA MET A 48 -4.45 -14.71 -3.20
C MET A 48 -4.92 -16.15 -3.03
N TYR A 49 -5.85 -16.38 -2.11
CA TYR A 49 -6.43 -17.71 -1.87
C TYR A 49 -7.94 -17.66 -2.05
N TYR A 50 -8.47 -18.49 -2.95
CA TYR A 50 -9.91 -18.70 -3.02
C TYR A 50 -10.43 -19.39 -1.76
N ILE A 51 -11.52 -18.87 -1.22
CA ILE A 51 -12.30 -19.54 -0.18
C ILE A 51 -13.77 -19.56 -0.61
N TYR A 52 -14.45 -20.66 -0.30
CA TYR A 52 -15.81 -20.93 -0.78
C TYR A 52 -16.74 -21.06 0.43
N PRO A 53 -17.57 -20.05 0.73
CA PRO A 53 -18.48 -20.11 1.89
C PRO A 53 -19.45 -21.29 1.84
N GLN A 54 -19.83 -21.72 0.62
CA GLN A 54 -20.75 -22.84 0.39
C GLN A 54 -20.06 -24.21 0.37
N ASP A 55 -18.72 -24.24 0.33
CA ASP A 55 -17.91 -25.46 0.43
C ASP A 55 -16.72 -25.18 1.34
N ALA A 56 -17.00 -25.11 2.64
CA ALA A 56 -16.10 -24.47 3.59
C ALA A 56 -14.75 -25.18 3.75
N THR A 57 -14.67 -26.45 3.39
CA THR A 57 -13.45 -27.27 3.47
C THR A 57 -12.66 -27.32 2.16
N LEU A 58 -13.21 -26.81 1.06
CA LEU A 58 -12.52 -26.79 -0.22
C LEU A 58 -11.32 -25.83 -0.15
N ALA A 59 -10.13 -26.41 -0.29
CA ALA A 59 -8.87 -25.70 -0.38
C ALA A 59 -8.26 -25.88 -1.77
N LYS A 60 -7.65 -24.82 -2.29
CA LYS A 60 -6.94 -24.81 -3.58
C LYS A 60 -5.59 -24.11 -3.43
N ALA A 61 -4.73 -24.27 -4.44
CA ALA A 61 -3.49 -23.50 -4.52
C ALA A 61 -3.78 -22.00 -4.61
N SER A 62 -2.79 -21.19 -4.22
CA SER A 62 -2.85 -19.74 -4.40
C SER A 62 -2.94 -19.35 -5.88
N VAL A 63 -3.48 -18.16 -6.12
CA VAL A 63 -3.63 -17.56 -7.45
C VAL A 63 -3.04 -16.16 -7.45
N THR A 64 -2.84 -15.60 -8.64
CA THR A 64 -2.15 -14.33 -8.87
C THR A 64 -3.09 -13.15 -9.05
N GLY A 65 -4.41 -13.35 -8.93
CA GLY A 65 -5.42 -12.33 -9.24
C GLY A 65 -6.48 -12.24 -8.16
N LEU A 66 -7.03 -11.04 -7.99
CA LEU A 66 -8.27 -10.84 -7.27
C LEU A 66 -9.42 -11.39 -8.13
N HIS A 67 -10.22 -12.28 -7.56
CA HIS A 67 -11.46 -12.73 -8.14
C HIS A 67 -12.47 -13.07 -7.04
N ILE A 68 -13.55 -12.31 -7.02
CA ILE A 68 -14.65 -12.45 -6.05
C ILE A 68 -15.98 -12.43 -6.80
N GLU A 69 -16.95 -13.18 -6.27
CA GLU A 69 -18.25 -13.34 -6.92
C GLU A 69 -19.37 -13.53 -5.90
N ALA A 70 -20.47 -12.82 -6.14
CA ALA A 70 -21.76 -13.07 -5.54
C ALA A 70 -22.82 -13.31 -6.63
N PHE A 71 -23.59 -14.37 -6.47
CA PHE A 71 -24.70 -14.70 -7.36
C PHE A 71 -25.75 -15.51 -6.59
N THR A 72 -27.01 -15.50 -7.06
CA THR A 72 -28.12 -16.23 -6.43
C THR A 72 -28.31 -15.91 -4.94
N ASN A 73 -28.13 -14.64 -4.56
CA ASN A 73 -28.26 -14.15 -3.18
C ASN A 73 -27.25 -14.75 -2.19
N LEU A 74 -26.11 -15.25 -2.67
CA LEU A 74 -25.07 -15.87 -1.87
C LEU A 74 -23.68 -15.44 -2.37
N SER A 75 -22.75 -15.32 -1.43
CA SER A 75 -21.32 -15.21 -1.73
C SER A 75 -20.83 -16.56 -2.28
N GLN A 76 -20.33 -16.56 -3.52
CA GLN A 76 -19.88 -17.77 -4.22
C GLN A 76 -18.36 -17.94 -4.08
N ILE A 77 -17.64 -16.85 -4.32
CA ILE A 77 -16.19 -16.80 -4.29
C ILE A 77 -15.78 -15.59 -3.46
N GLU A 78 -15.07 -15.87 -2.38
CA GLU A 78 -14.32 -14.87 -1.61
C GLU A 78 -12.84 -15.19 -1.73
N GLN A 79 -12.00 -14.24 -1.34
CA GLN A 79 -10.57 -14.47 -1.30
C GLN A 79 -9.93 -13.95 -0.03
N VAL A 80 -8.79 -14.52 0.33
CA VAL A 80 -7.86 -13.92 1.30
C VAL A 80 -6.63 -13.44 0.56
N ALA A 81 -6.32 -12.15 0.70
CA ALA A 81 -5.08 -11.53 0.28
C ALA A 81 -4.06 -11.62 1.42
N VAL A 82 -2.87 -12.11 1.14
CA VAL A 82 -1.78 -12.23 2.12
C VAL A 82 -0.58 -11.41 1.68
N PHE A 83 -0.32 -10.32 2.42
CA PHE A 83 0.87 -9.50 2.27
C PHE A 83 1.93 -9.98 3.26
N ARG A 84 3.18 -10.10 2.81
CA ARG A 84 4.32 -10.52 3.65
C ARG A 84 5.56 -9.69 3.35
N GLY A 85 6.45 -9.59 4.33
CA GLY A 85 7.72 -8.87 4.16
C GLY A 85 7.61 -7.37 4.40
N ILE A 86 6.56 -6.94 5.11
CA ILE A 86 6.51 -5.61 5.70
C ILE A 86 7.55 -5.61 6.83
N PRO A 87 8.49 -4.65 6.90
CA PRO A 87 9.53 -4.67 7.91
C PRO A 87 8.99 -4.48 9.34
N ALA A 88 9.60 -5.15 10.31
CA ALA A 88 9.37 -4.85 11.72
C ALA A 88 9.63 -3.35 12.00
N GLY A 89 8.72 -2.71 12.73
CA GLY A 89 8.76 -1.26 13.00
C GLY A 89 8.06 -0.40 11.95
N ALA A 90 7.40 -1.00 10.95
CA ALA A 90 6.49 -0.28 10.08
C ALA A 90 5.37 0.42 10.87
N THR A 91 5.03 1.65 10.47
CA THR A 91 3.96 2.45 11.05
C THR A 91 3.02 2.97 9.96
N ASN A 92 1.84 3.46 10.35
CA ASN A 92 0.85 4.08 9.45
C ASN A 92 0.46 3.21 8.24
N CYS A 93 0.16 1.94 8.48
CA CYS A 93 -0.18 1.01 7.41
C CYS A 93 -1.58 1.29 6.83
N VAL A 94 -1.67 1.35 5.51
CA VAL A 94 -2.90 1.66 4.78
C VAL A 94 -3.09 0.66 3.65
N SER A 95 -4.27 0.06 3.58
CA SER A 95 -4.67 -0.77 2.44
C SER A 95 -5.25 0.08 1.33
N GLY A 96 -4.93 -0.29 0.10
CA GLY A 96 -5.53 0.29 -1.08
C GLY A 96 -5.43 -0.63 -2.29
N TRP A 97 -5.78 -0.08 -3.43
CA TRP A 97 -5.62 -0.71 -4.73
C TRP A 97 -5.31 0.33 -5.79
N SER A 98 -4.74 -0.11 -6.89
CA SER A 98 -4.46 0.74 -8.03
C SER A 98 -4.96 0.11 -9.30
N GLN A 99 -5.28 0.96 -10.24
CA GLN A 99 -5.51 0.57 -11.63
C GLN A 99 -4.49 1.23 -12.52
N ALA A 100 -3.90 0.46 -13.44
CA ALA A 100 -3.13 1.01 -14.54
C ALA A 100 -4.08 1.65 -15.57
N ASN A 101 -3.59 2.12 -16.72
CA ASN A 101 -4.49 2.52 -17.81
C ASN A 101 -5.19 1.29 -18.41
N LYS A 102 -6.36 1.48 -19.03
CA LYS A 102 -7.18 0.36 -19.54
C LYS A 102 -6.42 -0.57 -20.49
N THR A 103 -5.55 -0.04 -21.34
CA THR A 103 -4.76 -0.85 -22.30
C THR A 103 -3.68 -1.70 -21.64
N ASP A 104 -3.34 -1.39 -20.39
CA ASP A 104 -2.18 -1.94 -19.68
C ASP A 104 -2.62 -2.81 -18.49
N ARG A 105 -3.93 -3.05 -18.32
CA ARG A 105 -4.50 -3.83 -17.20
C ARG A 105 -5.47 -4.89 -17.68
N VAL A 106 -5.60 -5.96 -16.89
CA VAL A 106 -6.78 -6.82 -16.90
C VAL A 106 -7.56 -6.56 -15.61
N PHE A 107 -8.65 -5.82 -15.76
CA PHE A 107 -9.57 -5.48 -14.68
C PHE A 107 -10.99 -5.48 -15.26
N ILE A 108 -11.87 -6.27 -14.66
CA ILE A 108 -13.21 -6.54 -15.16
C ILE A 108 -14.17 -6.51 -13.98
N VAL A 109 -15.24 -5.73 -14.13
CA VAL A 109 -16.37 -5.68 -13.19
C VAL A 109 -17.64 -6.06 -13.94
N LYS A 110 -18.37 -7.04 -13.42
CA LYS A 110 -19.63 -7.51 -13.99
C LYS A 110 -20.73 -7.42 -12.95
N GLY A 111 -21.93 -7.05 -13.41
CA GLY A 111 -23.10 -6.93 -12.55
C GLY A 111 -23.33 -5.51 -12.06
N ASP A 112 -24.15 -5.36 -11.02
CA ASP A 112 -24.71 -4.05 -10.64
C ASP A 112 -23.89 -3.31 -9.57
N SER A 113 -22.82 -3.92 -9.05
CA SER A 113 -21.97 -3.34 -8.01
C SER A 113 -20.55 -3.93 -8.02
N GLY A 114 -19.54 -3.09 -7.81
CA GLY A 114 -18.16 -3.51 -7.53
C GLY A 114 -17.75 -3.25 -6.09
N LEU A 115 -18.71 -2.95 -5.19
CA LEU A 115 -18.43 -2.68 -3.79
C LEU A 115 -18.02 -3.96 -3.06
N THR A 116 -16.92 -3.87 -2.31
CA THR A 116 -16.39 -4.99 -1.54
C THR A 116 -16.48 -4.75 -0.05
N ARG A 117 -16.55 -5.85 0.70
CA ARG A 117 -16.30 -5.89 2.13
C ARG A 117 -14.91 -6.48 2.34
N MET A 118 -14.06 -5.75 3.04
CA MET A 118 -12.72 -6.17 3.41
C MET A 118 -12.60 -6.27 4.93
N ARG A 119 -11.97 -7.34 5.40
CA ARG A 119 -11.80 -7.63 6.83
C ARG A 119 -10.39 -8.13 7.11
N PRO A 120 -9.61 -7.44 7.94
CA PRO A 120 -8.36 -7.98 8.45
C PRO A 120 -8.61 -9.26 9.24
N LEU A 121 -7.75 -10.26 9.07
CA LEU A 121 -7.74 -11.46 9.89
C LEU A 121 -6.65 -11.32 10.95
N SER A 122 -6.94 -11.80 12.17
CA SER A 122 -6.00 -11.77 13.30
C SER A 122 -4.82 -12.75 13.16
N GLY A 123 -4.83 -13.59 12.13
CA GLY A 123 -3.83 -14.59 11.84
C GLY A 123 -4.16 -15.33 10.54
N PHE A 124 -3.43 -16.40 10.27
CA PHE A 124 -3.55 -17.19 9.04
C PHE A 124 -3.11 -18.64 9.30
N PRO A 125 -3.59 -19.62 8.52
CA PRO A 125 -3.10 -20.99 8.60
C PRO A 125 -1.57 -21.07 8.48
N ALA A 126 -0.96 -22.03 9.17
CA ALA A 126 0.49 -22.17 9.19
C ALA A 126 1.04 -22.54 7.79
N PRO A 127 2.32 -22.28 7.50
CA PRO A 127 2.92 -22.65 6.22
C PRO A 127 2.72 -24.14 5.90
N GLY A 128 2.13 -24.42 4.73
CA GLY A 128 1.82 -25.78 4.28
C GLY A 128 0.45 -26.31 4.71
N GLU A 129 -0.30 -25.59 5.56
CA GLU A 129 -1.69 -25.93 5.88
C GLU A 129 -2.64 -25.48 4.76
N PRO A 130 -3.74 -26.23 4.52
CA PRO A 130 -4.72 -25.86 3.51
C PRO A 130 -5.46 -24.57 3.88
N VAL A 131 -5.55 -23.65 2.91
CA VAL A 131 -6.34 -22.42 3.04
C VAL A 131 -7.74 -22.66 2.47
N SER A 132 -8.75 -22.53 3.33
CA SER A 132 -10.16 -22.76 3.06
C SER A 132 -11.00 -21.81 3.90
N TYR A 133 -12.31 -21.73 3.64
CA TYR A 133 -13.20 -20.88 4.44
C TYR A 133 -13.20 -21.30 5.93
N ALA A 134 -13.19 -22.60 6.21
CA ALA A 134 -13.17 -23.13 7.56
C ALA A 134 -11.82 -22.88 8.27
N SER A 135 -10.69 -22.99 7.56
CA SER A 135 -9.37 -22.82 8.19
C SER A 135 -9.04 -21.36 8.51
N ILE A 136 -9.67 -20.39 7.82
CA ILE A 136 -9.49 -18.97 8.14
C ILE A 136 -10.47 -18.46 9.21
N GLN A 137 -11.54 -19.20 9.48
CA GLN A 137 -12.60 -18.78 10.41
C GLN A 137 -12.12 -18.47 11.83
N PRO A 138 -11.18 -19.21 12.44
CA PRO A 138 -10.66 -18.87 13.77
C PRO A 138 -10.00 -17.50 13.86
N PHE A 139 -9.53 -16.97 12.73
CA PHE A 139 -8.84 -15.68 12.64
C PHE A 139 -9.77 -14.52 12.26
N ASP A 140 -10.97 -14.83 11.75
CA ASP A 140 -11.98 -13.89 11.29
C ASP A 140 -12.85 -13.39 12.45
N THR A 141 -12.23 -12.66 13.38
CA THR A 141 -12.86 -12.24 14.64
C THR A 141 -13.83 -11.06 14.49
N ALA A 142 -13.76 -10.33 13.37
CA ALA A 142 -14.69 -9.25 13.05
C ALA A 142 -16.10 -9.77 12.71
N GLY A 143 -16.23 -11.06 12.38
CA GLY A 143 -17.48 -11.62 11.86
C GLY A 143 -18.00 -10.82 10.67
N GLU A 144 -19.31 -10.73 10.51
CA GLU A 144 -19.92 -10.04 9.35
C GLU A 144 -19.74 -8.51 9.33
N THR A 145 -19.19 -7.90 10.39
CA THR A 145 -19.01 -6.44 10.44
C THR A 145 -17.90 -6.00 9.49
N GLU A 146 -18.28 -5.21 8.48
CA GLU A 146 -17.35 -4.52 7.59
C GLU A 146 -16.41 -3.61 8.37
N GLN A 147 -15.11 -3.75 8.13
CA GLN A 147 -14.09 -2.86 8.70
C GLN A 147 -13.73 -1.74 7.70
N PHE A 148 -13.61 -2.10 6.42
CA PHE A 148 -13.43 -1.19 5.28
C PHE A 148 -13.78 -1.92 3.98
N GLY A 149 -13.63 -1.25 2.84
CA GLY A 149 -13.92 -1.83 1.53
C GLY A 149 -13.31 -1.06 0.37
N ALA A 150 -13.09 -1.76 -0.73
CA ALA A 150 -12.79 -1.17 -2.04
C ALA A 150 -14.08 -0.94 -2.82
N ASP A 151 -14.15 0.19 -3.53
CA ASP A 151 -15.18 0.45 -4.53
C ASP A 151 -14.58 0.25 -5.93
N PHE A 152 -14.87 -0.90 -6.54
CA PHE A 152 -14.49 -1.20 -7.92
C PHE A 152 -15.58 -0.79 -8.93
N THR A 153 -16.70 -0.24 -8.48
CA THR A 153 -17.87 0.02 -9.33
C THR A 153 -17.52 0.96 -10.48
N LEU A 154 -17.71 0.48 -11.71
CA LEU A 154 -17.42 1.18 -12.99
C LEU A 154 -15.95 1.46 -13.28
N TRP A 155 -15.01 1.12 -12.39
CA TRP A 155 -13.60 1.48 -12.55
C TRP A 155 -12.87 0.72 -13.66
N ASP A 156 -13.49 -0.33 -14.23
CA ASP A 156 -13.02 -1.02 -15.42
C ASP A 156 -13.38 -0.30 -16.75
N ASP A 157 -14.17 0.76 -16.71
CA ASP A 157 -14.56 1.58 -17.87
C ASP A 157 -13.37 2.35 -18.49
N GLU A 158 -13.50 2.69 -19.78
CA GLU A 158 -12.55 3.46 -20.60
C GLU A 158 -12.31 4.87 -20.09
N GLN A 159 -13.32 5.48 -19.48
CA GLN A 159 -13.20 6.85 -19.00
C GLN A 159 -12.21 6.99 -17.82
N TYR A 160 -11.96 5.91 -17.07
CA TYR A 160 -11.11 5.95 -15.89
C TYR A 160 -9.64 5.64 -16.22
N GLN A 161 -8.80 6.66 -16.00
CA GLN A 161 -7.36 6.61 -16.17
C GLN A 161 -6.68 5.91 -14.98
N GLN A 162 -5.35 5.73 -15.06
CA GLN A 162 -4.56 5.24 -13.94
C GLN A 162 -4.84 6.03 -12.64
N TRP A 163 -5.08 5.31 -11.55
CA TRP A 163 -5.38 5.92 -10.25
C TRP A 163 -5.05 4.98 -9.07
N ASP A 164 -4.76 5.59 -7.92
CA ASP A 164 -4.55 4.92 -6.64
C ASP A 164 -5.73 5.20 -5.70
N HIS A 165 -6.27 4.15 -5.12
CA HIS A 165 -7.46 4.18 -4.27
C HIS A 165 -7.11 3.70 -2.87
N THR A 166 -7.50 4.49 -1.87
CA THR A 166 -7.37 4.10 -0.47
C THR A 166 -8.63 3.34 -0.03
N ASN A 167 -8.45 2.14 0.53
CA ASN A 167 -9.53 1.37 1.15
C ASN A 167 -9.70 1.76 2.62
N GLY A 168 -8.58 1.90 3.35
CA GLY A 168 -8.61 2.25 4.76
C GLY A 168 -7.34 1.84 5.53
N PRO A 169 -7.22 2.27 6.80
CA PRO A 169 -6.10 1.88 7.66
C PRO A 169 -6.15 0.40 8.03
N VAL A 170 -4.98 -0.19 8.25
CA VAL A 170 -4.82 -1.55 8.79
C VAL A 170 -3.75 -1.55 9.87
N ASP A 171 -3.84 -2.47 10.82
CA ASP A 171 -2.79 -2.63 11.82
C ASP A 171 -1.48 -3.07 11.15
N CYS A 172 -0.38 -2.38 11.47
CA CYS A 172 0.92 -2.75 10.96
C CYS A 172 1.40 -4.06 11.57
N ALA A 173 1.78 -4.99 10.70
CA ALA A 173 2.40 -6.26 11.04
C ALA A 173 3.32 -6.68 9.90
N GLU A 174 4.27 -7.58 10.16
CA GLU A 174 5.17 -8.10 9.13
C GLU A 174 4.43 -8.91 8.06
N GLU A 175 3.28 -9.48 8.44
CA GLU A 175 2.32 -10.12 7.57
C GLU A 175 0.92 -9.55 7.84
N ILE A 176 0.18 -9.21 6.77
CA ILE A 176 -1.18 -8.69 6.85
C ILE A 176 -2.08 -9.57 5.98
N TYR A 177 -3.17 -10.05 6.58
CA TYR A 177 -4.13 -10.94 5.93
C TYR A 177 -5.48 -10.24 5.83
N ILE A 178 -6.05 -10.17 4.63
CA ILE A 178 -7.32 -9.48 4.40
C ILE A 178 -8.26 -10.39 3.64
N LYS A 179 -9.40 -10.71 4.25
CA LYS A 179 -10.52 -11.37 3.58
C LYS A 179 -11.29 -10.34 2.75
N VAL A 180 -11.59 -10.68 1.51
CA VAL A 180 -12.24 -9.84 0.51
C VAL A 180 -13.45 -10.57 -0.06
N ALA A 181 -14.60 -9.91 -0.04
CA ALA A 181 -15.86 -10.42 -0.58
C ALA A 181 -16.66 -9.28 -1.23
N ILE A 182 -17.64 -9.61 -2.08
CA ILE A 182 -18.65 -8.64 -2.51
C ILE A 182 -19.44 -8.17 -1.28
N ARG A 183 -19.68 -6.86 -1.17
CA ARG A 183 -20.28 -6.25 0.01
C ARG A 183 -21.71 -6.72 0.26
N ASP A 184 -22.53 -6.67 -0.79
CA ASP A 184 -23.91 -7.12 -0.77
C ASP A 184 -24.06 -8.39 -1.63
N PRO A 185 -24.11 -9.58 -1.00
CA PRO A 185 -24.24 -10.83 -1.74
C PRO A 185 -25.62 -11.02 -2.39
N LEU A 186 -26.60 -10.14 -2.13
CA LEU A 186 -27.89 -10.14 -2.82
C LEU A 186 -27.77 -9.59 -4.24
N VAL A 187 -26.72 -8.81 -4.52
CA VAL A 187 -26.44 -8.28 -5.85
C VAL A 187 -25.62 -9.28 -6.64
N LYS A 188 -26.02 -9.56 -7.89
CA LYS A 188 -25.18 -10.28 -8.82
C LYS A 188 -23.98 -9.40 -9.16
N ALA A 189 -22.80 -9.80 -8.73
CA ALA A 189 -21.57 -9.06 -8.93
C ALA A 189 -20.37 -10.01 -9.06
N SER A 190 -19.43 -9.65 -9.92
CA SER A 190 -18.14 -10.31 -10.03
C SER A 190 -17.07 -9.27 -10.33
N VAL A 191 -15.95 -9.37 -9.64
CA VAL A 191 -14.78 -8.53 -9.86
C VAL A 191 -13.60 -9.45 -10.13
N TYR A 192 -12.88 -9.19 -11.23
CA TYR A 192 -11.60 -9.81 -11.53
C TYR A 192 -10.55 -8.72 -11.76
N MET A 193 -9.40 -8.80 -11.10
CA MET A 193 -8.29 -7.86 -11.26
C MET A 193 -6.95 -8.60 -11.16
N GLU A 194 -6.15 -8.54 -12.22
CA GLU A 194 -4.75 -9.02 -12.17
C GLU A 194 -3.93 -8.22 -11.15
N GLN A 195 -2.89 -8.84 -10.60
CA GLN A 195 -2.03 -8.22 -9.59
C GLN A 195 -0.60 -8.04 -10.14
N ASP A 196 -0.21 -6.78 -10.29
CA ASP A 196 1.15 -6.33 -10.54
C ASP A 196 1.41 -5.01 -9.78
N THR A 197 2.54 -4.36 -10.06
CA THR A 197 2.95 -3.11 -9.39
C THR A 197 2.23 -1.85 -9.90
N ALA A 198 1.44 -1.97 -10.97
CA ALA A 198 0.66 -0.88 -11.57
C ALA A 198 -0.86 -1.10 -11.42
N ASN A 199 -1.30 -2.34 -11.26
CA ASN A 199 -2.69 -2.76 -11.14
C ASN A 199 -2.83 -3.84 -10.08
N GLY A 200 -3.56 -3.60 -9.00
CA GLY A 200 -3.68 -4.58 -7.92
C GLY A 200 -3.88 -3.97 -6.53
N LEU A 201 -4.03 -4.84 -5.53
CA LEU A 201 -4.09 -4.50 -4.13
C LEU A 201 -2.68 -4.20 -3.60
N TRP A 202 -2.60 -3.27 -2.65
CA TRP A 202 -1.35 -2.89 -2.02
C TRP A 202 -1.51 -2.54 -0.53
N ILE A 203 -0.40 -2.55 0.19
CA ILE A 203 -0.24 -1.94 1.51
C ILE A 203 0.85 -0.86 1.45
N ASP A 204 0.48 0.37 1.80
CA ASP A 204 1.41 1.44 2.10
C ASP A 204 1.80 1.40 3.58
N TYR A 205 3.04 1.77 3.88
CA TYR A 205 3.56 1.89 5.24
C TYR A 205 4.71 2.89 5.31
N GLN A 206 5.04 3.31 6.53
CA GLN A 206 6.15 4.21 6.83
C GLN A 206 7.22 3.50 7.66
N LEU A 207 8.48 3.89 7.43
CA LEU A 207 9.62 3.52 8.27
C LEU A 207 10.25 4.79 8.85
N GLU A 208 10.54 4.76 10.14
CA GLU A 208 11.28 5.80 10.86
C GLU A 208 12.80 5.71 10.65
#